data_AF-A0A7C7X3R6-F1
#
_entry.id   AF-A0A7C7X3R6-F1
#
_cell.length_a   1.000
_cell.length_b   1.000
_cell.length_c   1.000
_cell.angle_alpha   90.00
_cell.angle_beta   90.00
_cell.angle_gamma   90.00
#
_symmetry.space_group_name_H-M   'P 1'
#
loop_
_entity.id
_entity.type
_entity.pdbx_description
1 polymer ?
#
loop_
_entity_poly.entity_id
_entity_poly.type
_entity_poly.pdbx_seq_one_letter_code
_entity_poly.pdbx_strand_id
1 'polypeptide(L)'
;MNWEILIPLFGIAMPVGIVWIIYDYDNRAKQQFHATLQKLIESGQELSPELLESVPGYKAGKKDKDDIRSGLITSGVGIGIALFGHFGVGEQPLFGIGLLVLSIGVGMLAYGIYSKNKKGDDLS
;
A
#
# COMPACT_ATOMS: atom_id res chain seq x y z
N MET A 1 5.48 0.29 37.49
CA MET A 1 5.45 0.08 36.03
C MET A 1 5.86 1.39 35.40
N ASN A 2 7.00 1.40 34.70
CA ASN A 2 7.66 2.64 34.29
C ASN A 2 6.89 3.22 33.10
N TRP A 3 6.06 4.24 33.37
CA TRP A 3 5.22 4.91 32.37
C TRP A 3 6.05 5.48 31.20
N GLU A 4 7.34 5.73 31.44
CA GLU A 4 8.31 6.22 30.46
C GLU A 4 8.56 5.27 29.28
N ILE A 5 8.36 3.95 29.44
CA ILE A 5 8.51 2.97 28.35
C ILE A 5 7.23 2.88 27.50
N LEU A 6 6.08 3.25 28.07
CA LEU A 6 4.79 3.17 27.39
C LEU A 6 4.69 4.15 26.21
N ILE A 7 5.27 5.34 26.36
CA ILE A 7 5.21 6.43 25.38
C ILE A 7 5.88 6.06 24.05
N PRO A 8 7.17 5.64 24.01
CA PRO A 8 7.80 5.22 22.76
C PRO A 8 7.16 3.95 22.17
N LEU A 9 6.67 3.04 23.03
CA LEU A 9 5.98 1.83 22.58
C LEU A 9 4.69 2.16 21.82
N PHE A 10 3.87 3.09 22.31
CA PHE A 10 2.68 3.55 21.61
C PHE A 10 3.01 4.25 20.28
N GLY A 11 4.11 5.01 20.23
CA GLY A 11 4.59 5.66 19.01
C GLY A 11 4.90 4.68 17.87
N ILE A 12 5.43 3.50 18.19
CA ILE A 12 5.72 2.44 17.21
C ILE A 12 4.49 1.57 16.94
N ALA A 13 3.70 1.26 17.97
CA ALA A 13 2.54 0.37 17.86
C ALA A 13 1.43 0.97 16.99
N MET A 14 1.24 2.29 17.02
CA MET A 14 0.20 2.98 16.25
C MET A 14 0.30 2.77 14.72
N PRO A 15 1.42 3.09 14.05
CA PRO A 15 1.55 2.85 12.61
C PRO A 15 1.45 1.37 12.23
N VAL A 16 1.96 0.46 13.07
CA VAL A 16 1.82 -0.99 12.87
C VAL A 16 0.35 -1.42 12.92
N GLY A 17 -0.41 -0.92 13.90
CA GLY A 17 -1.84 -1.18 14.04
C GLY A 17 -2.65 -0.68 12.84
N ILE A 18 -2.34 0.51 12.32
CA ILE A 18 -3.01 1.07 11.13
C ILE A 18 -2.78 0.16 9.91
N VAL A 19 -1.54 -0.27 9.66
CA VAL A 19 -1.23 -1.18 8.54
C VAL A 19 -1.94 -2.53 8.70
N TRP A 20 -1.99 -3.06 9.93
CA TRP A 20 -2.67 -4.32 10.23
C TRP A 20 -4.18 -4.24 9.97
N ILE A 21 -4.83 -3.15 10.37
CA ILE A 21 -6.25 -2.91 10.10
C ILE A 21 -6.51 -2.86 8.59
N ILE A 22 -5.70 -2.12 7.84
CA ILE A 22 -5.84 -2.03 6.37
C ILE A 22 -5.70 -3.43 5.73
N TYR A 23 -4.77 -4.23 6.20
CA TYR A 23 -4.54 -5.59 5.70
C TYR A 23 -5.71 -6.53 6.04
N ASP A 24 -6.24 -6.49 7.26
CA ASP A 24 -7.40 -7.30 7.67
C ASP A 24 -8.63 -6.98 6.79
N TYR A 25 -8.87 -5.70 6.49
CA TYR A 25 -9.94 -5.29 5.58
C TYR A 25 -9.74 -5.79 4.13
N ASP A 26 -8.54 -5.70 3.56
CA ASP A 26 -8.25 -6.23 2.21
C ASP A 26 -8.39 -7.77 2.17
N ASN A 27 -8.09 -8.45 3.28
CA ASN A 27 -8.24 -9.89 3.38
C ASN A 27 -9.70 -10.34 3.46
N ARG A 28 -10.53 -9.61 4.23
CA ARG A 28 -11.99 -9.85 4.30
C ARG A 28 -12.68 -9.62 2.96
N ALA A 29 -12.29 -8.59 2.22
CA ALA A 29 -12.84 -8.30 0.89
C ALA A 29 -12.59 -9.44 -0.12
N LYS A 30 -11.42 -10.09 -0.07
CA LYS A 30 -11.10 -11.23 -0.95
C LYS A 30 -11.95 -12.45 -0.63
N GLN A 31 -12.18 -12.74 0.66
CA GLN A 31 -12.99 -13.90 1.05
C GLN A 31 -14.47 -13.77 0.64
N GLN A 32 -15.03 -12.57 0.75
CA GLN A 32 -16.41 -12.29 0.31
C GLN A 32 -16.57 -12.42 -1.21
N PHE A 33 -15.55 -12.03 -1.97
CA PHE A 33 -15.52 -12.19 -3.42
C PHE A 33 -15.55 -13.67 -3.84
N HIS A 34 -14.72 -14.52 -3.22
CA HIS A 34 -14.69 -15.96 -3.54
C HIS A 34 -16.01 -16.68 -3.19
N ALA A 35 -16.62 -16.37 -2.06
CA ALA A 35 -17.90 -16.96 -1.65
C ALA A 35 -19.06 -16.54 -2.57
N THR A 36 -19.02 -15.32 -3.11
CA THR A 36 -20.04 -14.81 -4.02
C THR A 36 -19.88 -15.40 -5.43
N LEU A 37 -18.63 -15.56 -5.91
CA LEU A 37 -18.35 -16.24 -7.18
C LEU A 37 -18.75 -17.71 -7.17
N GLN A 38 -18.53 -18.45 -6.08
CA GLN A 38 -19.00 -19.84 -5.97
C GLN A 38 -20.52 -19.96 -6.09
N LYS A 39 -21.27 -19.08 -5.40
CA LYS A 39 -22.74 -19.06 -5.49
C LYS A 39 -23.24 -18.68 -6.89
N LEU A 40 -22.55 -17.79 -7.59
CA LEU A 40 -22.89 -17.39 -8.97
C LEU A 40 -22.63 -18.51 -9.98
N ILE A 41 -21.52 -19.26 -9.83
CA ILE A 41 -21.19 -20.41 -10.69
C ILE A 41 -22.18 -21.56 -10.48
N GLU A 42 -22.58 -21.85 -9.23
CA GLU A 42 -23.57 -22.88 -8.91
C GLU A 42 -24.98 -22.54 -9.44
N SER A 43 -25.30 -21.26 -9.63
CA SER A 43 -26.61 -20.82 -10.12
C SER A 43 -26.81 -20.91 -11.65
N GLY A 44 -25.79 -21.35 -12.42
CA GLY A 44 -25.94 -21.67 -13.84
C GLY A 44 -26.21 -20.48 -14.78
N GLN A 45 -25.97 -19.26 -14.32
CA GLN A 45 -26.20 -18.03 -15.09
C GLN A 45 -24.98 -17.69 -15.95
N GLU A 46 -25.17 -17.44 -17.24
CA GLU A 46 -24.10 -17.01 -18.16
C GLU A 46 -23.44 -15.73 -17.62
N LEU A 47 -22.15 -15.80 -17.35
CA LEU A 47 -21.36 -14.73 -16.73
C LEU A 47 -21.23 -13.55 -17.69
N SER A 48 -22.26 -12.69 -17.76
CA SER A 48 -22.16 -11.41 -18.47
C SER A 48 -21.18 -10.50 -17.70
N PRO A 49 -20.21 -9.85 -18.38
CA PRO A 49 -19.16 -9.01 -17.76
C PRO A 49 -19.68 -7.95 -16.77
N GLU A 50 -20.92 -7.50 -16.96
CA GLU A 50 -21.60 -6.49 -16.13
C GLU A 50 -21.90 -6.99 -14.71
N LEU A 51 -22.15 -8.29 -14.52
CA LEU A 51 -22.40 -8.86 -13.20
C LEU A 51 -21.10 -9.00 -12.39
N LEU A 52 -19.97 -9.25 -13.07
CA LEU A 52 -18.65 -9.30 -12.43
C LEU A 52 -18.27 -7.93 -11.83
N GLU A 53 -18.55 -6.83 -12.52
CA GLU A 53 -18.32 -5.46 -12.01
C GLU A 53 -19.17 -5.09 -10.79
N SER A 54 -20.35 -5.71 -10.65
CA SER A 54 -21.25 -5.45 -9.53
C SER A 54 -20.87 -6.20 -8.24
N VAL A 55 -19.94 -7.16 -8.29
CA VAL A 55 -19.55 -7.95 -7.11
C VAL A 55 -18.67 -7.10 -6.16
N PRO A 56 -19.05 -6.96 -4.87
CA PRO A 56 -18.20 -6.34 -3.87
C PRO A 56 -16.88 -7.12 -3.76
N GLY A 57 -15.76 -6.47 -4.13
CA GLY A 57 -14.44 -7.10 -4.18
C GLY A 57 -13.95 -7.45 -5.59
N TYR A 58 -14.73 -7.20 -6.65
CA TYR A 58 -14.23 -7.23 -8.02
C TYR A 58 -13.20 -6.12 -8.21
N LYS A 59 -11.92 -6.51 -8.17
CA LYS A 59 -10.84 -5.68 -8.68
C LYS A 59 -10.82 -5.89 -10.19
N ALA A 60 -11.58 -5.06 -10.92
CA ALA A 60 -11.44 -4.92 -12.37
C ALA A 60 -9.94 -4.92 -12.70
N GLY A 61 -9.57 -5.76 -13.65
CA GLY A 61 -8.24 -6.33 -13.83
C GLY A 61 -7.11 -5.37 -13.50
N LYS A 62 -6.14 -5.87 -12.71
CA LYS A 62 -4.87 -5.20 -12.36
C LYS A 62 -5.03 -3.68 -12.42
N LYS A 63 -5.68 -3.06 -11.42
CA LYS A 63 -5.39 -1.65 -11.13
C LYS A 63 -3.88 -1.57 -11.17
N ASP A 64 -3.33 -0.98 -12.23
CA ASP A 64 -1.91 -0.68 -12.35
C ASP A 64 -1.64 0.01 -11.03
N LYS A 65 -1.00 -0.75 -10.13
CA LYS A 65 -0.76 -0.28 -8.79
C LYS A 65 0.22 0.83 -9.09
N ASP A 66 -0.25 2.08 -9.09
CA ASP A 66 0.53 3.20 -9.61
C ASP A 66 1.84 3.19 -8.83
N ASP A 67 2.88 2.58 -9.41
CA ASP A 67 4.16 2.40 -8.74
C ASP A 67 4.78 3.78 -8.52
N ILE A 68 4.39 4.74 -9.37
CA ILE A 68 4.59 6.17 -9.19
C ILE A 68 3.92 6.68 -7.89
N ARG A 69 2.63 6.38 -7.68
CA ARG A 69 1.90 6.82 -6.47
C ARG A 69 2.47 6.15 -5.22
N SER A 70 2.75 4.86 -5.28
CA SER A 70 3.35 4.10 -4.18
C SER A 70 4.74 4.64 -3.86
N GLY A 71 5.57 4.85 -4.87
CA GLY A 71 6.90 5.46 -4.76
C GLY A 71 6.86 6.87 -4.18
N LEU A 72 5.92 7.72 -4.61
CA LEU A 72 5.76 9.08 -4.08
C LEU A 72 5.41 9.07 -2.60
N ILE A 73 4.44 8.23 -2.21
CA ILE A 73 4.03 8.09 -0.81
C ILE A 73 5.20 7.59 0.04
N THR A 74 5.90 6.53 -0.38
CA THR A 74 7.05 6.01 0.36
C THR A 74 8.19 7.01 0.45
N SER A 75 8.45 7.78 -0.61
CA SER A 75 9.46 8.85 -0.57
C SER A 75 9.09 9.92 0.46
N GLY A 76 7.83 10.36 0.46
CA GLY A 76 7.32 11.32 1.44
C GLY A 76 7.42 10.80 2.89
N VAL A 77 7.13 9.52 3.12
CA VAL A 77 7.32 8.88 4.43
C VAL A 77 8.79 8.88 4.84
N GLY A 78 9.71 8.53 3.93
CA GLY A 78 11.16 8.58 4.19
C GLY A 78 11.66 9.98 4.52
N ILE A 79 11.22 11.01 3.77
CA ILE A 79 11.49 12.42 4.06
C ILE A 79 10.98 12.78 5.46
N GLY A 80 9.75 12.40 5.78
CA GLY A 80 9.13 12.67 7.08
C GLY A 80 9.94 12.06 8.24
N ILE A 81 10.35 10.79 8.11
CA ILE A 81 11.16 10.11 9.13
C ILE A 81 12.54 10.77 9.23
N ALA A 82 13.17 11.14 8.11
CA ALA A 82 14.47 11.80 8.12
C ALA A 82 14.38 13.17 8.84
N LEU A 83 13.45 14.01 8.43
CA LEU A 83 13.23 15.32 9.06
C LEU A 83 12.87 15.19 10.54
N PHE A 84 12.03 14.21 10.90
CA PHE A 84 11.69 13.94 12.29
C PHE A 84 12.90 13.44 13.10
N GLY A 85 13.74 12.59 12.52
CA GLY A 85 14.99 12.14 13.13
C GLY A 85 15.98 13.27 13.36
N HIS A 86 16.17 14.16 12.38
CA HIS A 86 17.13 15.24 12.47
C HIS A 86 16.66 16.44 13.30
N PHE A 87 15.43 16.94 13.05
CA PHE A 87 14.90 18.16 13.68
C PHE A 87 13.98 17.89 14.87
N GLY A 88 13.39 16.70 14.96
CA GLY A 88 12.44 16.35 16.02
C GLY A 88 13.13 15.73 17.23
N VAL A 89 13.62 14.49 17.07
CA VAL A 89 14.18 13.71 18.19
C VAL A 89 15.71 13.90 18.33
N GLY A 90 16.38 14.40 17.29
CA GLY A 90 17.83 14.58 17.28
C GLY A 90 18.63 13.27 17.17
N GLU A 91 17.98 12.17 16.82
CA GLU A 91 18.56 10.83 16.74
C GLU A 91 19.11 10.56 15.33
N GLN A 92 20.44 10.50 15.21
CA GLN A 92 21.11 10.19 13.94
C GLN A 92 20.68 8.84 13.31
N PRO A 93 20.47 7.75 14.08
CA PRO A 93 19.99 6.50 13.50
C PRO A 93 18.62 6.65 12.83
N LEU A 94 17.72 7.46 13.40
CA LEU A 94 16.39 7.69 12.86
C LEU A 94 16.44 8.50 11.55
N PHE A 95 17.36 9.47 11.46
CA PHE A 95 17.66 10.16 10.20
C PHE A 95 18.11 9.20 9.11
N GLY A 96 19.02 8.27 9.44
CA GLY A 96 19.50 7.23 8.51
C GLY A 96 18.38 6.31 8.03
N ILE A 97 17.48 5.88 8.91
CA ILE A 97 16.30 5.07 8.55
C ILE A 97 15.40 5.84 7.58
N GLY A 98 15.17 7.13 7.83
CA GLY A 98 14.38 7.97 6.93
C GLY A 98 14.98 8.08 5.53
N LEU A 99 16.30 8.28 5.43
CA LEU A 99 17.01 8.31 4.14
C LEU A 99 16.92 6.96 3.40
N LEU A 100 17.02 5.84 4.13
CA LEU A 100 16.86 4.50 3.53
C LEU A 100 15.46 4.34 2.92
N VAL A 101 14.41 4.70 3.68
CA VAL A 101 13.03 4.63 3.19
C VAL A 101 12.81 5.56 1.99
N LEU A 102 13.42 6.75 2.01
CA LEU A 102 13.39 7.69 0.89
C LEU A 102 14.03 7.08 -0.37
N SER A 103 15.20 6.43 -0.24
CA SER A 103 15.85 5.76 -1.37
C SER A 103 14.99 4.65 -1.98
N ILE A 104 14.29 3.87 -1.16
CA ILE A 104 13.32 2.86 -1.64
C ILE A 104 12.19 3.54 -2.43
N GLY A 105 11.63 4.63 -1.89
CA GLY A 105 10.59 5.40 -2.54
C GLY A 105 11.00 5.95 -3.91
N VAL A 106 12.21 6.52 -4.00
CA VAL A 106 12.77 7.03 -5.26
C VAL A 106 12.97 5.91 -6.28
N GLY A 107 13.42 4.72 -5.85
CA GLY A 107 13.53 3.55 -6.72
C GLY A 107 12.18 3.13 -7.32
N MET A 108 11.12 3.10 -6.51
CA MET A 108 9.76 2.81 -6.97
C MET A 108 9.22 3.89 -7.92
N LEU A 109 9.51 5.17 -7.64
CA LEU A 109 9.16 6.27 -8.55
C LEU A 109 9.83 6.13 -9.91
N ALA A 110 11.14 5.88 -9.92
CA ALA A 110 11.92 5.72 -11.15
C ALA A 110 11.40 4.53 -11.96
N TYR A 111 11.13 3.39 -11.31
CA TYR A 111 10.55 2.22 -11.96
C TYR A 111 9.16 2.51 -12.53
N GLY A 112 8.30 3.18 -11.75
CA GLY A 112 6.95 3.53 -12.18
C GLY A 112 6.93 4.44 -13.40
N ILE A 113 7.81 5.45 -13.45
CA ILE A 113 7.94 6.36 -14.60
C ILE A 113 8.46 5.58 -15.82
N TYR A 114 9.50 4.76 -15.64
CA TYR A 114 10.08 3.94 -16.71
C TYR A 114 9.05 2.96 -17.31
N SER A 115 8.31 2.25 -16.46
CA SER A 115 7.27 1.31 -16.89
C SER A 115 6.13 2.01 -17.65
N LYS A 116 5.71 3.19 -17.18
CA LYS A 116 4.65 3.97 -17.84
C LYS A 116 5.07 4.47 -19.21
N ASN A 117 6.32 4.91 -19.37
CA ASN A 117 6.85 5.35 -20.67
C ASN A 117 6.93 4.19 -21.66
N LYS A 118 7.43 3.01 -21.25
CA LYS A 118 7.51 1.83 -22.12
C LYS A 118 6.13 1.39 -22.64
N LYS A 119 5.11 1.45 -21.80
CA LYS A 119 3.73 1.11 -22.18
C LYS A 119 3.13 2.08 -23.20
N GLY A 120 3.64 3.32 -23.26
CA GLY A 120 3.27 4.31 -24.30
C GLY A 120 3.92 4.02 -25.65
N ASP A 121 5.19 3.60 -25.65
CA ASP A 121 5.94 3.28 -26.87
C ASP A 121 5.48 1.95 -27.52
N ASP A 122 5.02 0.98 -26.73
CA ASP A 122 4.48 -0.29 -27.24
C ASP A 122 3.06 -0.15 -27.87
N LEU A 123 2.42 1.03 -27.74
CA LEU A 123 1.07 1.33 -28.25
C LEU A 123 1.07 2.27 -29.47
N SER A 124 2.23 2.74 -29.92
CA SER A 124 2.45 3.61 -31.09
C SER A 124 3.07 2.86 -32.26
#